data_AF-A0A0A9WVR7-F1
#
_entry.id   AF-A0A0A9WVR7-F1
#
_cell.length_a   1.000
_cell.length_b   1.000
_cell.length_c   1.000
_cell.angle_alpha   90.00
_cell.angle_beta   90.00
_cell.angle_gamma   90.00
#
_symmetry.space_group_name_H-M   'P 1'
#
loop_
_entity.id
_entity.type
_entity.pdbx_description
1 polymer ?
#
loop_
_entity_poly.entity_id
_entity_poly.type
_entity_poly.pdbx_seq_one_letter_code
_entity_poly.pdbx_strand_id
1 'polypeptide(L)'
;MYSPLFHTRRRQCQPTVFPALNFNAKADAEGLHEAMNRFGYNSEKLINIICHRDIEQRLKIVKEYKTLYGVGLEESLKSKLSGNMRKLVLALITPLPHFFAKELHDAMYGLGTTESVLIEILCTLTNLAIKYIVAAYEEMYGKSLESDLIADTSGHFRKLCVSLLQGNRDENPEVDINLAKSDANRLFDAGVARWGTDESVFNAILVSRSYHHLRQVFIEYYELTKHTIDHAIEEEFSGDIKKGHLAIGE
;
A
#
# COMPACT_ATOMS: atom_id res chain seq x y z
N MET A 1 -1.04 18.16 27.07
CA MET A 1 0.07 17.30 27.55
C MET A 1 0.11 16.08 26.63
N TYR A 2 0.82 16.21 25.51
CA TYR A 2 0.97 15.16 24.50
C TYR A 2 2.10 14.23 24.99
N SER A 3 1.83 12.94 25.20
CA SER A 3 2.84 11.99 25.65
C SER A 3 3.49 11.34 24.41
N PRO A 4 4.81 11.48 24.18
CA PRO A 4 5.50 10.87 23.04
C PRO A 4 5.43 9.33 23.03
N LEU A 5 5.01 8.72 24.15
CA LEU A 5 4.98 7.26 24.32
C LEU A 5 3.83 6.56 23.59
N PHE A 6 2.88 7.28 22.99
CA PHE A 6 1.75 6.65 22.29
C PHE A 6 2.13 5.91 20.99
N HIS A 7 3.32 6.16 20.42
CA HIS A 7 3.81 5.45 19.23
C HIS A 7 4.49 4.09 19.52
N THR A 8 4.54 3.65 20.78
CA THR A 8 5.26 2.40 21.16
C THR A 8 4.36 1.18 21.36
N ARG A 9 3.02 1.33 21.39
CA ARG A 9 2.14 0.16 21.41
C ARG A 9 1.97 -0.37 20.00
N ARG A 10 2.52 -1.54 19.71
CA ARG A 10 2.10 -2.37 18.56
C ARG A 10 0.57 -2.46 18.60
N ARG A 11 -0.13 -1.66 17.78
CA ARG A 11 -1.54 -1.93 17.51
C ARG A 11 -1.54 -3.30 16.83
N GLN A 12 -2.08 -4.29 17.53
CA GLN A 12 -2.26 -5.61 16.95
C GLN A 12 -3.18 -5.42 15.75
N CYS A 13 -2.69 -5.72 14.54
CA CYS A 13 -3.54 -5.73 13.35
C CYS A 13 -4.68 -6.73 13.59
N GLN A 14 -5.92 -6.24 13.64
CA GLN A 14 -7.10 -7.07 13.78
C GLN A 14 -7.76 -7.20 12.40
N PRO A 15 -7.67 -8.36 11.74
CA PRO A 15 -8.36 -8.58 10.48
C PRO A 15 -9.87 -8.56 10.69
N THR A 16 -10.61 -8.06 9.69
CA THR A 16 -12.08 -7.99 9.70
C THR A 16 -12.72 -9.11 8.86
N VAL A 17 -11.95 -9.73 7.97
CA VAL A 17 -12.36 -10.87 7.15
C VAL A 17 -11.47 -12.05 7.48
N PHE A 18 -12.10 -13.21 7.72
CA PHE A 18 -11.42 -14.46 8.08
C PHE A 18 -11.71 -15.53 7.02
N PRO A 19 -10.81 -16.51 6.85
CA PRO A 19 -11.10 -17.68 6.02
C PRO A 19 -12.38 -18.38 6.49
N ALA A 20 -13.31 -18.65 5.56
CA ALA A 20 -14.48 -19.47 5.88
C ALA A 20 -14.06 -20.91 6.19
N LEU A 21 -14.47 -21.44 7.35
CA LEU A 21 -14.05 -22.76 7.84
C LEU A 21 -14.49 -23.92 6.93
N ASN A 22 -15.73 -23.87 6.43
CA ASN A 22 -16.33 -24.90 5.58
C ASN A 22 -16.33 -24.47 4.10
N PHE A 23 -15.21 -23.91 3.64
CA PHE A 23 -15.10 -23.37 2.29
C PHE A 23 -15.25 -24.46 1.21
N ASN A 24 -16.12 -24.21 0.23
CA ASN A 24 -16.30 -25.02 -0.96
C ASN A 24 -16.40 -24.10 -2.18
N ALA A 25 -15.33 -24.03 -2.96
CA ALA A 25 -15.25 -23.16 -4.14
C ALA A 25 -16.35 -23.43 -5.17
N LYS A 26 -16.71 -24.71 -5.36
CA LYS A 26 -17.74 -25.12 -6.32
C LYS A 26 -19.12 -24.63 -5.88
N ALA A 27 -19.47 -24.85 -4.61
CA ALA A 27 -20.75 -24.41 -4.06
C ALA A 27 -20.87 -22.87 -4.07
N ASP A 28 -19.79 -22.16 -3.76
CA ASP A 28 -19.78 -20.69 -3.83
C ASP A 28 -19.89 -20.19 -5.29
N ALA A 29 -19.22 -20.85 -6.25
CA ALA A 29 -19.34 -20.51 -7.67
C ALA A 29 -20.76 -20.74 -8.21
N GLU A 30 -21.40 -21.86 -7.83
CA GLU A 30 -22.82 -22.13 -8.10
C GLU A 30 -23.73 -21.07 -7.47
N GLY A 31 -23.50 -20.74 -6.21
CA GLY A 31 -24.23 -19.70 -5.50
C GLY A 31 -24.13 -18.33 -6.17
N LEU A 32 -22.94 -17.95 -6.65
CA LEU A 32 -22.74 -16.70 -7.38
C LEU A 32 -23.40 -16.71 -8.77
N HIS A 33 -23.37 -17.83 -9.48
CA HIS A 33 -24.03 -17.96 -10.77
C HIS A 33 -25.55 -17.80 -10.62
N GLU A 34 -26.14 -18.48 -9.64
CA GLU A 34 -27.56 -18.34 -9.31
C GLU A 34 -27.92 -16.90 -8.91
N ALA A 35 -27.10 -16.27 -8.06
CA ALA A 35 -27.30 -14.89 -7.61
C ALA A 35 -27.26 -13.86 -8.76
N MET A 36 -26.54 -14.16 -9.84
CA MET A 36 -26.43 -13.28 -11.02
C MET A 36 -27.46 -13.58 -12.12
N ASN A 37 -28.38 -14.53 -11.90
CA ASN A 37 -29.40 -14.91 -12.89
C ASN A 37 -30.19 -13.68 -13.39
N ARG A 38 -30.46 -13.65 -14.71
CA ARG A 38 -31.16 -12.55 -15.39
C ARG A 38 -32.53 -12.26 -14.78
N PHE A 39 -33.29 -13.28 -14.40
CA PHE A 39 -34.67 -13.15 -13.93
C PHE A 39 -34.82 -13.15 -12.40
N GLY A 40 -33.73 -13.23 -11.65
CA GLY A 40 -33.74 -13.37 -10.20
C GLY A 40 -32.46 -12.89 -9.54
N TYR A 41 -31.99 -11.68 -9.90
CA TYR A 41 -30.79 -11.11 -9.30
C TYR A 41 -30.94 -11.03 -7.78
N ASN A 42 -29.98 -11.62 -7.05
CA ASN A 42 -29.96 -11.64 -5.60
C ASN A 42 -28.66 -11.00 -5.10
N SER A 43 -28.70 -9.69 -4.84
CA SER A 43 -27.56 -8.94 -4.33
C SER A 43 -27.11 -9.41 -2.95
N GLU A 44 -28.03 -9.83 -2.09
CA GLU A 44 -27.72 -10.28 -0.74
C GLU A 44 -26.89 -11.56 -0.76
N LYS A 45 -27.27 -12.54 -1.59
CA LYS A 45 -26.51 -13.79 -1.77
C LYS A 45 -25.11 -13.51 -2.34
N LEU A 46 -25.01 -12.62 -3.33
CA LEU A 46 -23.72 -12.21 -3.90
C LEU A 46 -22.81 -11.57 -2.85
N ILE A 47 -23.32 -10.60 -2.09
CA ILE A 47 -22.56 -9.90 -1.04
C ILE A 47 -22.16 -10.87 0.08
N ASN A 48 -23.08 -11.73 0.52
CA ASN A 48 -22.83 -12.69 1.58
C ASN A 48 -21.72 -13.67 1.21
N ILE A 49 -21.64 -14.12 -0.04
CA ILE A 49 -20.54 -14.98 -0.49
C ILE A 49 -19.24 -14.17 -0.55
N ILE A 50 -19.20 -13.06 -1.30
CA ILE A 50 -17.93 -12.37 -1.58
C ILE A 50 -17.32 -11.76 -0.31
N CYS A 51 -18.12 -11.09 0.53
CA CYS A 51 -17.61 -10.38 1.70
C CYS A 51 -17.21 -11.30 2.87
N HIS A 52 -17.60 -12.58 2.87
CA HIS A 52 -17.27 -13.55 3.92
C HIS A 52 -16.30 -14.65 3.44
N ARG A 53 -15.48 -14.33 2.46
CA ARG A 53 -14.35 -15.15 2.00
C ARG A 53 -13.10 -14.29 2.01
N ASP A 54 -11.97 -14.85 2.43
CA ASP A 54 -10.69 -14.19 2.27
C ASP A 54 -10.28 -14.15 0.78
N ILE A 55 -9.18 -13.45 0.49
CA ILE A 55 -8.71 -13.31 -0.89
C ILE A 55 -8.33 -14.66 -1.52
N GLU A 56 -7.70 -15.58 -0.77
CA GLU A 56 -7.32 -16.89 -1.31
C GLU A 56 -8.55 -17.71 -1.73
N GLN A 57 -9.59 -17.70 -0.90
CA GLN A 57 -10.87 -18.35 -1.17
C GLN A 57 -11.58 -17.70 -2.35
N ARG A 58 -11.60 -16.37 -2.45
CA ARG A 58 -12.17 -15.66 -3.61
C ARG A 58 -11.48 -16.03 -4.91
N LEU A 59 -10.14 -16.11 -4.92
CA LEU A 59 -9.40 -16.52 -6.12
C LEU A 59 -9.67 -17.98 -6.51
N LYS A 60 -9.86 -18.87 -5.53
CA LYS A 60 -10.31 -20.25 -5.78
C LYS A 60 -11.72 -20.27 -6.40
N ILE A 61 -12.64 -19.42 -5.92
CA ILE A 61 -13.98 -19.27 -6.52
C ILE A 61 -13.88 -18.75 -7.95
N VAL A 62 -13.06 -17.73 -8.23
CA VAL A 62 -12.86 -17.19 -9.58
C VAL A 62 -12.43 -18.28 -10.56
N LYS A 63 -11.45 -19.11 -10.17
CA LYS A 63 -10.96 -20.23 -10.97
C LYS A 63 -12.05 -21.29 -11.18
N GLU A 64 -12.75 -21.68 -10.13
CA GLU A 64 -13.79 -22.70 -10.19
C GLU A 64 -14.98 -22.26 -11.04
N TYR A 65 -15.40 -20.99 -10.92
CA TYR A 65 -16.46 -20.40 -11.74
C TYR A 65 -16.16 -20.52 -13.23
N LYS A 66 -14.91 -20.23 -13.64
CA LYS A 66 -14.48 -20.37 -15.03
C LYS A 66 -14.56 -21.82 -15.51
N THR A 67 -14.16 -22.78 -14.67
CA THR A 67 -14.24 -24.21 -14.97
C THR A 67 -15.67 -24.68 -15.18
N LEU A 68 -16.60 -24.26 -14.32
CA LEU A 68 -18.00 -24.72 -14.36
C LEU A 68 -18.81 -24.10 -15.52
N TYR A 69 -18.59 -22.82 -15.82
CA TYR A 69 -19.46 -22.06 -16.73
C TYR A 69 -18.80 -21.66 -18.05
N GLY A 70 -17.50 -21.87 -18.23
CA GLY A 70 -16.76 -21.48 -19.43
C GLY A 70 -16.59 -19.96 -19.61
N VAL A 71 -17.25 -19.13 -18.81
CA VAL A 71 -17.12 -17.67 -18.75
C VAL A 71 -16.46 -17.27 -17.42
N GLY A 72 -15.68 -16.19 -17.41
CA GLY A 72 -15.02 -15.75 -16.19
C GLY A 72 -15.98 -15.00 -15.26
N LEU A 73 -15.72 -15.12 -13.96
CA LEU A 73 -16.53 -14.46 -12.93
C LEU A 73 -16.48 -12.94 -13.08
N GLU A 74 -15.33 -12.38 -13.47
CA GLU A 74 -15.14 -10.95 -13.67
C GLU A 74 -16.06 -10.40 -14.76
N GLU A 75 -16.13 -11.06 -15.92
CA GLU A 75 -16.98 -10.65 -17.03
C GLU A 75 -18.46 -10.75 -16.67
N SER A 76 -18.87 -11.83 -15.98
CA SER A 76 -20.22 -11.98 -15.46
C SER A 76 -20.59 -10.83 -14.53
N LEU A 77 -19.73 -10.49 -13.57
CA LEU A 77 -19.94 -9.37 -12.64
C LEU A 77 -19.99 -8.02 -13.35
N LYS A 78 -19.11 -7.77 -14.33
CA LYS A 78 -19.11 -6.52 -15.13
C LYS A 78 -20.41 -6.32 -15.89
N SER A 79 -21.00 -7.40 -16.42
CA SER A 79 -22.26 -7.36 -17.15
C SER A 79 -23.48 -7.13 -16.24
N LYS A 80 -23.38 -7.58 -14.98
CA LYS A 80 -24.50 -7.58 -14.03
C LYS A 80 -24.51 -6.37 -13.11
N LEU A 81 -23.34 -5.89 -12.70
CA LEU A 81 -23.17 -4.82 -11.73
C LEU A 81 -22.84 -3.50 -12.42
N SER A 82 -23.15 -2.39 -11.76
CA SER A 82 -22.80 -1.04 -12.20
C SER A 82 -22.29 -0.19 -11.04
N GLY A 83 -21.80 1.02 -11.35
CA GLY A 83 -21.38 2.01 -10.36
C GLY A 83 -20.36 1.49 -9.34
N ASN A 84 -20.51 1.92 -8.10
CA ASN A 84 -19.59 1.61 -7.00
C ASN A 84 -19.63 0.14 -6.59
N MET A 85 -20.80 -0.51 -6.70
CA MET A 85 -20.92 -1.94 -6.38
C MET A 85 -20.07 -2.79 -7.32
N ARG A 86 -20.06 -2.48 -8.62
CA ARG A 86 -19.17 -3.14 -9.58
C ARG A 86 -17.71 -2.92 -9.20
N LYS A 87 -17.30 -1.67 -8.95
CA LYS A 87 -15.90 -1.36 -8.60
C LYS A 87 -15.43 -2.14 -7.37
N LEU A 88 -16.23 -2.11 -6.30
CA LEU A 88 -15.94 -2.81 -5.05
C LEU A 88 -15.84 -4.32 -5.26
N VAL A 89 -16.85 -4.94 -5.87
CA VAL A 89 -16.89 -6.39 -6.02
C VAL A 89 -15.76 -6.90 -6.90
N LEU A 90 -15.43 -6.18 -7.98
CA LEU A 90 -14.28 -6.51 -8.81
C LEU A 90 -12.98 -6.42 -8.01
N ALA A 91 -12.75 -5.33 -7.28
CA ALA A 91 -11.58 -5.18 -6.42
C ALA A 91 -11.44 -6.34 -5.41
N LEU A 92 -12.55 -6.81 -4.84
CA LEU A 92 -12.54 -7.91 -3.87
C LEU A 92 -12.13 -9.26 -4.47
N ILE A 93 -12.31 -9.48 -5.77
CA ILE A 93 -11.96 -10.75 -6.45
C ILE A 93 -10.67 -10.65 -7.28
N THR A 94 -10.05 -9.48 -7.36
CA THR A 94 -8.78 -9.26 -8.08
C THR A 94 -7.61 -9.66 -7.20
N PRO A 95 -6.59 -10.38 -7.72
CA PRO A 95 -5.35 -10.62 -6.98
C PRO A 95 -4.73 -9.31 -6.50
N LEU A 96 -4.30 -9.25 -5.23
CA LEU A 96 -3.78 -8.00 -4.64
C LEU A 96 -2.68 -7.31 -5.48
N PRO A 97 -1.69 -8.01 -6.05
CA PRO A 97 -0.69 -7.36 -6.91
C PRO A 97 -1.30 -6.67 -8.14
N HIS A 98 -2.30 -7.29 -8.76
CA HIS A 98 -2.99 -6.73 -9.93
C HIS A 98 -3.90 -5.56 -9.53
N PHE A 99 -4.53 -5.63 -8.36
CA PHE A 99 -5.30 -4.52 -7.81
C PHE A 99 -4.42 -3.30 -7.60
N PHE A 100 -3.31 -3.43 -6.86
CA PHE A 100 -2.39 -2.32 -6.63
C PHE A 100 -1.70 -1.83 -7.90
N ALA A 101 -1.32 -2.72 -8.83
CA ALA A 101 -0.77 -2.32 -10.12
C ALA A 101 -1.77 -1.45 -10.90
N LYS A 102 -3.05 -1.82 -10.88
CA LYS A 102 -4.11 -1.02 -11.50
C LYS A 102 -4.31 0.32 -10.80
N GLU A 103 -4.33 0.37 -9.47
CA GLU A 103 -4.48 1.63 -8.75
C GLU A 103 -3.28 2.57 -8.97
N LEU A 104 -2.06 2.03 -9.06
CA LEU A 104 -0.87 2.81 -9.42
C LEU A 104 -0.94 3.32 -10.87
N HIS A 105 -1.38 2.47 -11.81
CA HIS A 105 -1.58 2.89 -13.20
C HIS A 105 -2.61 4.01 -13.29
N ASP A 106 -3.79 3.83 -12.69
CA ASP A 106 -4.86 4.82 -12.73
C ASP A 106 -4.48 6.12 -12.00
N ALA A 107 -3.62 6.06 -10.99
CA ALA A 107 -3.08 7.24 -10.31
C ALA A 107 -2.11 8.05 -11.18
N MET A 108 -1.45 7.42 -12.15
CA MET A 108 -0.52 8.08 -13.08
C MET A 108 -1.19 8.43 -14.42
N TYR A 109 -2.21 7.67 -14.81
CA TYR A 109 -2.85 7.79 -16.12
C TYR A 109 -4.08 8.72 -16.08
N GLY A 110 -3.90 10.00 -16.38
CA GLY A 110 -4.98 10.99 -16.41
C GLY A 110 -4.53 12.43 -16.63
N LEU A 111 -5.44 13.39 -16.41
CA LEU A 111 -5.07 14.81 -16.33
C LEU A 111 -4.46 15.08 -14.95
N GLY A 112 -3.15 14.89 -14.85
CA GLY A 112 -2.39 15.00 -13.61
C GLY A 112 -2.22 13.66 -12.91
N THR A 113 -1.47 13.69 -11.81
CA THR A 113 -1.12 12.53 -10.99
C THR A 113 -1.91 12.57 -9.70
N THR A 114 -2.30 11.41 -9.15
CA THR A 114 -2.90 11.32 -7.82
C THR A 114 -1.83 10.90 -6.81
N GLU A 115 -1.03 11.85 -6.36
CA GLU A 115 0.15 11.58 -5.51
C GLU A 115 -0.22 10.89 -4.19
N SER A 116 -1.42 11.16 -3.66
CA SER A 116 -1.89 10.51 -2.43
C SER A 116 -2.01 8.99 -2.56
N VAL A 117 -2.41 8.48 -3.73
CA VAL A 117 -2.49 7.03 -3.99
C VAL A 117 -1.09 6.43 -4.09
N LEU A 118 -0.16 7.12 -4.75
CA LEU A 118 1.24 6.70 -4.82
C LEU A 118 1.85 6.61 -3.42
N ILE A 119 1.61 7.61 -2.57
CA ILE A 119 2.09 7.65 -1.18
C ILE A 119 1.48 6.51 -0.37
N GLU A 120 0.15 6.35 -0.42
CA GLU A 120 -0.57 5.32 0.34
C GLU A 120 -0.06 3.91 0.01
N ILE A 121 0.12 3.60 -1.27
CA ILE A 121 0.56 2.27 -1.70
C ILE A 121 2.06 2.07 -1.43
N LEU A 122 2.92 3.00 -1.85
CA LEU A 122 4.38 2.79 -1.78
C LEU A 122 4.93 2.88 -0.35
N CYS A 123 4.28 3.62 0.56
CA CYS A 123 4.78 3.77 1.93
C CYS A 123 4.30 2.66 2.89
N THR A 124 3.25 1.91 2.54
CA THR A 124 2.62 0.92 3.45
C THR A 124 2.94 -0.53 3.13
N LEU A 125 3.46 -0.82 1.94
CA LEU A 125 3.69 -2.19 1.47
C LEU A 125 5.10 -2.70 1.78
N THR A 126 5.20 -4.03 1.96
CA THR A 126 6.47 -4.70 2.20
C THR A 126 7.31 -4.82 0.92
N ASN A 127 8.61 -5.05 1.08
CA ASN A 127 9.53 -5.29 -0.03
C ASN A 127 9.02 -6.39 -0.98
N LEU A 128 8.51 -7.49 -0.42
CA LEU A 128 7.97 -8.61 -1.19
C LEU A 128 6.70 -8.21 -1.96
N ALA A 129 5.79 -7.46 -1.33
CA ALA A 129 4.57 -6.99 -1.97
C ALA A 129 4.90 -6.06 -3.15
N ILE A 130 5.83 -5.12 -2.97
CA ILE A 130 6.30 -4.22 -4.04
C ILE A 130 6.82 -5.00 -5.25
N LYS A 131 7.64 -6.03 -5.04
CA LYS A 131 8.16 -6.89 -6.13
C LYS A 131 7.04 -7.57 -6.92
N TYR A 132 6.02 -8.09 -6.23
CA TYR A 132 4.87 -8.70 -6.92
C TYR A 132 4.04 -7.67 -7.70
N ILE A 133 3.90 -6.44 -7.17
CA ILE A 133 3.17 -5.37 -7.85
C ILE A 133 3.90 -4.92 -9.11
N VAL A 134 5.24 -4.74 -9.04
CA VAL A 134 6.05 -4.38 -10.22
C VAL A 134 5.89 -5.43 -11.32
N ALA A 135 5.95 -6.72 -10.98
CA ALA A 135 5.76 -7.80 -11.94
C ALA A 135 4.33 -7.80 -12.54
N ALA A 136 3.31 -7.64 -11.70
CA ALA A 136 1.91 -7.58 -12.16
C ALA A 136 1.65 -6.35 -13.05
N TYR A 137 2.29 -5.21 -12.75
CA TYR A 137 2.19 -4.01 -13.57
C TYR A 137 2.75 -4.25 -14.98
N GLU A 138 3.95 -4.82 -15.07
CA GLU A 138 4.58 -5.12 -16.35
C GLU A 138 3.77 -6.15 -17.16
N GLU A 139 3.22 -7.18 -16.50
CA GLU A 139 2.30 -8.14 -17.11
C GLU A 139 1.04 -7.46 -17.69
N MET A 140 0.44 -6.54 -16.94
CA MET A 140 -0.83 -5.89 -17.30
C MET A 140 -0.69 -4.81 -18.37
N TYR A 141 0.42 -4.06 -18.35
CA TYR A 141 0.58 -2.84 -19.15
C TYR A 141 1.70 -2.91 -20.19
N GLY A 142 2.53 -3.96 -20.15
CA GLY A 142 3.65 -4.13 -21.09
C GLY A 142 4.73 -3.05 -20.97
N LYS A 143 4.76 -2.32 -19.85
CA LYS A 143 5.70 -1.25 -19.53
C LYS A 143 6.07 -1.35 -18.05
N SER A 144 7.29 -0.93 -17.69
CA SER A 144 7.71 -0.97 -16.30
C SER A 144 7.04 0.13 -15.46
N LEU A 145 6.58 -0.24 -14.27
CA LEU A 145 6.03 0.70 -13.28
C LEU A 145 7.02 1.83 -12.96
N GLU A 146 8.32 1.54 -12.88
CA GLU A 146 9.34 2.56 -12.64
C GLU A 146 9.40 3.59 -13.77
N SER A 147 9.24 3.18 -15.04
CA SER A 147 9.28 4.11 -16.16
C SER A 147 8.08 5.07 -16.14
N ASP A 148 6.88 4.59 -15.83
CA ASP A 148 5.70 5.46 -15.72
C ASP A 148 5.83 6.39 -14.51
N LEU A 149 6.28 5.85 -13.37
CA LEU A 149 6.51 6.63 -12.17
C LEU A 149 7.52 7.77 -12.38
N ILE A 150 8.60 7.52 -13.12
CA ILE A 150 9.61 8.55 -13.46
C ILE A 150 9.03 9.62 -14.40
N ALA A 151 8.13 9.23 -15.31
CA ALA A 151 7.53 10.13 -16.27
C ALA A 151 6.46 11.03 -15.63
N ASP A 152 5.66 10.50 -14.72
CA ASP A 152 4.51 11.18 -14.10
C ASP A 152 4.83 11.85 -12.76
N THR A 153 6.07 11.75 -12.28
CA THR A 153 6.53 12.45 -11.07
C THR A 153 7.82 13.25 -11.32
N SER A 154 8.11 14.23 -10.46
CA SER A 154 9.29 15.09 -10.61
C SER A 154 9.97 15.41 -9.27
N GLY A 155 11.14 16.06 -9.35
CA GLY A 155 11.86 16.57 -8.19
C GLY A 155 12.21 15.51 -7.14
N HIS A 156 12.15 15.90 -5.87
CA HIS A 156 12.44 15.02 -4.74
C HIS A 156 11.35 13.97 -4.52
N PHE A 157 10.09 14.30 -4.85
CA PHE A 157 8.99 13.35 -4.75
C PHE A 157 9.22 12.13 -5.65
N ARG A 158 9.66 12.34 -6.91
CA ARG A 158 10.09 11.24 -7.78
C ARG A 158 11.17 10.37 -7.15
N LYS A 159 12.20 11.00 -6.56
CA LYS A 159 13.30 10.27 -5.91
C LYS A 159 12.79 9.40 -4.76
N LEU A 160 11.86 9.92 -3.96
CA LEU A 160 11.19 9.18 -2.90
C LEU A 160 10.43 7.97 -3.45
N CYS A 161 9.55 8.19 -4.44
CA CYS A 161 8.74 7.12 -5.02
C CYS A 161 9.61 6.02 -5.66
N VAL A 162 10.65 6.40 -6.42
CA VAL A 162 11.59 5.43 -7.02
C VAL A 162 12.34 4.66 -5.93
N SER A 163 12.75 5.31 -4.85
CA SER A 163 13.46 4.66 -3.73
C SER A 163 12.58 3.63 -3.02
N LEU A 164 11.30 3.96 -2.79
CA LEU A 164 10.32 3.03 -2.20
C LEU A 164 10.03 1.86 -3.15
N LEU A 165 9.91 2.14 -4.46
CA LEU A 165 9.63 1.13 -5.47
C LEU A 165 10.74 0.07 -5.59
N GLN A 166 11.98 0.39 -5.20
CA GLN A 166 13.06 -0.61 -5.18
C GLN A 166 12.78 -1.77 -4.21
N GLY A 167 11.92 -1.58 -3.21
CA GLY A 167 11.55 -2.65 -2.26
C GLY A 167 12.77 -3.23 -1.54
N ASN A 168 13.67 -2.36 -1.08
CA ASN A 168 14.95 -2.70 -0.45
C ASN A 168 15.07 -2.12 0.97
N ARG A 169 13.96 -1.95 1.68
CA ARG A 169 13.99 -1.56 3.10
C ARG A 169 14.63 -2.67 3.93
N ASP A 170 15.43 -2.33 4.93
CA ASP A 170 15.93 -3.30 5.90
C ASP A 170 14.75 -3.94 6.67
N GLU A 171 14.71 -5.27 6.72
CA GLU A 171 13.68 -6.05 7.40
C GLU A 171 14.20 -6.66 8.72
N ASN A 172 15.43 -6.33 9.14
CA ASN A 172 15.99 -6.78 10.41
C ASN A 172 15.20 -6.19 11.61
N PRO A 173 14.67 -7.04 12.52
CA PRO A 173 13.99 -6.58 13.72
C PRO A 173 14.94 -6.06 14.81
N GLU A 174 16.24 -6.37 14.73
CA GLU A 174 17.24 -5.90 15.69
C GLU A 174 17.52 -4.41 15.53
N VAL A 175 17.79 -3.75 16.66
CA VAL A 175 18.04 -2.29 16.70
C VAL A 175 19.44 -2.03 17.25
N ASP A 176 20.29 -1.41 16.43
CA ASP A 176 21.56 -0.85 16.88
C ASP A 176 21.33 0.58 17.38
N ILE A 177 21.40 0.75 18.71
CA ILE A 177 21.17 2.03 19.39
C ILE A 177 22.21 3.09 18.99
N ASN A 178 23.47 2.71 18.74
CA ASN A 178 24.51 3.65 18.35
C ASN A 178 24.26 4.17 16.92
N LEU A 179 23.87 3.27 16.02
CA LEU A 179 23.45 3.66 14.67
C LEU A 179 22.20 4.53 14.72
N ALA A 180 21.23 4.23 15.59
CA ALA A 180 20.02 5.04 15.73
C ALA A 180 20.33 6.47 16.18
N LYS A 181 21.22 6.63 17.17
CA LYS A 181 21.75 7.93 17.59
C LYS A 181 22.48 8.65 16.47
N SER A 182 23.31 7.92 15.71
CA SER A 182 24.02 8.49 14.56
C SER A 182 23.05 8.98 13.49
N ASP A 183 22.03 8.20 13.14
CA ASP A 183 21.02 8.58 12.15
C ASP A 183 20.15 9.76 12.65
N ALA A 184 19.84 9.82 13.95
CA ALA A 184 19.14 10.98 14.53
C ALA A 184 19.96 12.28 14.42
N ASN A 185 21.27 12.24 14.72
CA ASN A 185 22.16 13.38 14.50
C ASN A 185 22.22 13.76 13.01
N ARG A 186 22.32 12.78 12.11
CA ARG A 186 22.32 13.05 10.66
C ARG A 186 21.03 13.73 10.18
N LEU A 187 19.87 13.35 10.71
CA LEU A 187 18.60 14.02 10.39
C LEU A 187 18.57 15.45 10.93
N PHE A 188 19.08 15.68 12.14
CA PHE A 188 19.17 17.02 12.73
C PHE A 188 20.09 17.91 11.91
N ASP A 189 21.28 17.41 11.58
CA ASP A 189 22.27 18.09 10.76
C ASP A 189 21.75 18.38 9.35
N ALA A 190 20.88 17.52 8.81
CA ALA A 190 20.29 17.63 7.48
C ALA A 190 19.10 18.58 7.39
N GLY A 191 18.46 18.94 8.50
CA GLY A 191 17.35 19.88 8.55
C GLY A 191 17.64 21.02 9.49
N VAL A 192 17.14 20.92 10.73
CA VAL A 192 17.12 21.99 11.74
C VAL A 192 18.46 22.71 11.96
N ALA A 193 19.60 22.01 11.83
CA ALA A 193 20.91 22.63 12.05
C ALA A 193 21.45 23.49 10.90
N ARG A 194 20.76 23.55 9.75
CA ARG A 194 21.21 24.28 8.56
C ARG A 194 20.08 25.15 7.98
N TRP A 195 20.44 26.01 7.03
CA TRP A 195 19.44 26.70 6.22
C TRP A 195 19.09 25.86 4.98
N GLY A 196 17.81 25.57 4.80
CA GLY A 196 17.31 24.60 3.82
C GLY A 196 17.46 23.16 4.33
N THR A 197 17.13 22.18 3.50
CA THR A 197 17.05 20.78 3.92
C THR A 197 17.84 19.89 2.97
N ASP A 198 18.51 18.87 3.50
CA ASP A 198 19.13 17.81 2.69
C ASP A 198 18.14 16.65 2.55
N GLU A 199 17.29 16.75 1.53
CA GLU A 199 16.23 15.76 1.27
C GLU A 199 16.81 14.39 0.94
N SER A 200 18.07 14.33 0.46
CA SER A 200 18.73 13.07 0.14
C SER A 200 19.07 12.27 1.40
N VAL A 201 19.46 12.95 2.50
CA VAL A 201 19.69 12.30 3.80
C VAL A 201 18.39 11.79 4.40
N PHE A 202 17.33 12.62 4.39
CA PHE A 202 16.00 12.20 4.85
C PHE A 202 15.50 10.98 4.08
N ASN A 203 15.55 11.02 2.74
CA ASN A 203 15.15 9.91 1.89
C ASN A 203 15.98 8.64 2.17
N ALA A 204 17.31 8.76 2.27
CA ALA A 204 18.18 7.62 2.53
C ALA A 204 17.87 6.93 3.87
N ILE A 205 17.62 7.69 4.93
CA ILE A 205 17.32 7.12 6.25
C ILE A 205 15.89 6.58 6.30
N LEU A 206 14.90 7.40 5.95
CA LEU A 206 13.48 7.06 6.08
C LEU A 206 13.06 5.89 5.16
N VAL A 207 13.66 5.75 3.97
CA VAL A 207 13.30 4.67 3.05
C VAL A 207 14.05 3.37 3.32
N SER A 208 15.33 3.43 3.71
CA SER A 208 16.16 2.22 3.79
C SER A 208 16.17 1.52 5.14
N ARG A 209 15.94 2.24 6.25
CA ARG A 209 16.03 1.66 7.60
C ARG A 209 14.80 0.82 7.93
N SER A 210 14.96 -0.19 8.78
CA SER A 210 13.82 -0.98 9.26
C SER A 210 12.88 -0.11 10.10
N TYR A 211 11.59 -0.44 10.12
CA TYR A 211 10.63 0.26 10.98
C TYR A 211 10.98 0.14 12.47
N HIS A 212 11.68 -0.94 12.85
CA HIS A 212 12.20 -1.10 14.21
C HIS A 212 13.29 -0.07 14.52
N HIS A 213 14.23 0.09 13.59
CA HIS A 213 15.30 1.09 13.70
C HIS A 213 14.75 2.52 13.67
N LEU A 214 13.84 2.85 12.75
CA LEU A 214 13.26 4.19 12.63
C LEU A 214 12.55 4.64 13.90
N ARG A 215 11.79 3.75 14.56
CA ARG A 215 11.17 4.07 15.85
C ARG A 215 12.21 4.48 16.90
N GLN A 216 13.35 3.80 16.94
CA GLN A 216 14.43 4.19 17.84
C GLN A 216 15.07 5.51 17.41
N VAL A 217 15.32 5.72 16.12
CA VAL A 217 15.84 7.00 15.59
C VAL A 217 14.94 8.16 16.02
N PHE A 218 13.62 8.00 15.97
CA PHE A 218 12.69 9.07 16.35
C PHE A 218 12.71 9.37 17.86
N ILE A 219 12.92 8.35 18.70
CA ILE A 219 13.15 8.54 20.14
C ILE A 219 14.43 9.35 20.36
N GLU A 220 15.54 8.93 19.75
CA GLU A 220 16.84 9.62 19.90
C GLU A 220 16.80 11.04 19.31
N TYR A 221 16.08 11.25 18.21
CA TYR A 221 15.87 12.57 17.60
C TYR A 221 15.11 13.51 18.53
N TYR A 222 14.04 13.02 19.16
CA TYR A 222 13.31 13.80 20.16
C TYR A 222 14.19 14.12 21.36
N GLU A 223 15.01 13.17 21.83
CA GLU A 223 15.93 13.44 22.93
C GLU A 223 17.00 14.48 22.60
N LEU A 224 17.49 14.49 21.37
CA LEU A 224 18.47 15.46 20.86
C LEU A 224 17.88 16.87 20.71
N THR A 225 16.69 16.98 20.12
CA THR A 225 16.15 18.27 19.63
C THR A 225 15.02 18.83 20.50
N LYS A 226 14.37 17.98 21.30
CA LYS A 226 13.10 18.24 22.00
C LYS A 226 11.92 18.56 21.05
N HIS A 227 12.06 18.20 19.78
CA HIS A 227 11.01 18.25 18.76
C HIS A 227 10.85 16.86 18.12
N THR A 228 9.65 16.52 17.65
CA THR A 228 9.43 15.27 16.92
C THR A 228 10.01 15.35 15.52
N ILE A 229 10.29 14.19 14.90
CA ILE A 229 10.68 14.15 13.49
C ILE A 229 9.56 14.69 12.59
N ASP A 230 8.29 14.43 12.93
CA ASP A 230 7.13 14.94 12.20
C ASP A 230 7.12 16.46 12.18
N HIS A 231 7.39 17.09 13.32
CA HIS A 231 7.50 18.54 13.40
C HIS A 231 8.63 19.07 12.51
N ALA A 232 9.80 18.42 12.52
CA ALA A 232 10.89 18.79 11.63
C ALA A 232 10.51 18.61 10.16
N ILE A 233 9.86 17.51 9.79
CA ILE A 233 9.36 17.30 8.42
C ILE A 233 8.34 18.37 8.03
N GLU A 234 7.49 18.79 8.97
CA GLU A 234 6.46 19.78 8.74
C GLU A 234 7.00 21.17 8.43
N GLU A 235 8.08 21.58 9.10
CA GLU A 235 8.75 22.87 8.93
C GLU A 235 9.69 22.88 7.71
N GLU A 236 10.37 21.76 7.46
CA GLU A 236 11.44 21.67 6.45
C GLU A 236 10.93 21.34 5.04
N PHE A 237 9.83 20.59 4.92
CA PHE A 237 9.32 20.12 3.62
C PHE A 237 7.98 20.74 3.25
N SER A 238 7.64 20.68 1.97
CA SER A 238 6.32 21.08 1.45
C SER A 238 5.84 20.10 0.37
N GLY A 239 4.59 20.24 -0.07
CA GLY A 239 4.03 19.41 -1.15
C GLY A 239 4.01 17.91 -0.83
N ASP A 240 4.17 17.08 -1.85
CA ASP A 240 3.98 15.63 -1.73
C ASP A 240 5.17 14.90 -1.12
N ILE A 241 6.38 15.48 -1.18
CA ILE A 241 7.54 14.96 -0.45
C ILE A 241 7.31 15.02 1.07
N LYS A 242 6.71 16.12 1.58
CA LYS A 242 6.30 16.23 2.99
C LYS A 242 5.32 15.12 3.36
N LYS A 243 4.26 14.95 2.58
CA LYS A 243 3.24 13.92 2.82
C LYS A 243 3.84 12.51 2.80
N GLY A 244 4.73 12.23 1.86
CA GLY A 244 5.41 10.94 1.77
C GLY A 244 6.34 10.66 2.95
N HIS A 245 7.11 11.66 3.41
CA HIS A 245 7.95 11.50 4.60
C HIS A 245 7.14 11.31 5.88
N LEU A 246 6.03 12.04 6.05
CA LEU A 246 5.11 11.85 7.17
C LEU A 246 4.47 10.46 7.15
N ALA A 247 4.02 9.99 5.98
CA ALA A 247 3.41 8.66 5.84
C ALA A 247 4.37 7.49 6.19
N ILE A 248 5.69 7.68 6.05
CA ILE A 248 6.69 6.70 6.49
C ILE A 248 6.91 6.74 8.01
N GLY A 249 6.66 7.89 8.64
CA GLY A 249 6.85 8.11 10.07
C GLY A 249 5.73 7.57 10.97
N GLU A 250 4.55 7.34 10.41
CA GLU A 250 3.35 6.77 11.09
C GLU A 250 3.48 5.28 11.44
#